data_AF-A0A8H8WQW1-F1
#
_entry.id   AF-A0A8H8WQW1-F1
#
_cell.length_a   1.000
_cell.length_b   1.000
_cell.length_c   1.000
_cell.angle_alpha   90.00
_cell.angle_beta   90.00
_cell.angle_gamma   90.00
#
_symmetry.space_group_name_H-M   'P 1'
#
loop_
_entity.id
_entity.type
_entity.pdbx_description
1 polymer ?
#
loop_
_entity_poly.entity_id
_entity_poly.type
_entity_poly.pdbx_seq_one_letter_code
_entity_poly.pdbx_strand_id
1 'polypeptide(L)'
;MTQTVPFGGKDLRVLLKDSATDTTPDFVAMITTKEIEWVNEFDDTFLIGSEMIGLTTVRSDAATFPAVAQLIGLAADARSILGSATKIGYSADWTEYASHRPADGSGDVYFHLDPLWSNANIDFVGIDNYMPLADWRDGFDHLDAKGGTFTSGVPSPYDPGYLTSNVAAGELFDWYYPTPAAGDAQARAPIADTAHGEHWVFRLKDLRGWWANPHRHRPGGVRQAQATAWVPQGKPVRFIEVGCPAVDKGMNQPNVFVDPKSSESFLPYYSNGRRDLAAQRAYLEATLAYWQGASGNPVSSVYGGRMVDPERLFVWTWDARPYPDFPRQAAVWSDGPNYRLGHWINGRLGLTPIADVVAELCGGLGVPIDVGGLHGLVEGYAIAEVQTPRASLDPLRACFFFDAAESAGRLVFAPLARAPAMQLTADDLVARGSTGGDYRRTRGEETALPGVVALTYIDPHRGYQSVSVEAPAGLDYALFDFAVNSGPTRAVIGLQRALSIADDGRLGPVTLAALAGRDVPGLVNALCDGRLAFPRALSTWPRFGRGWGRRVEEVRAAALALHAAPASAPACPTCGRARAA
;
A
#
# COMPACT_ATOMS: atom_id res chain seq x y z
N MET A 1 12.50 16.98 -16.00
CA MET A 1 13.43 17.20 -14.87
C MET A 1 13.46 15.98 -13.98
N THR A 2 14.63 15.37 -13.85
CA THR A 2 14.88 14.23 -12.95
C THR A 2 15.73 14.64 -11.76
N GLN A 3 15.40 14.18 -10.55
CA GLN A 3 16.21 14.40 -9.35
C GLN A 3 16.70 13.06 -8.80
N THR A 4 17.98 13.01 -8.40
CA THR A 4 18.54 11.86 -7.68
C THR A 4 18.46 12.11 -6.17
N VAL A 5 17.90 11.16 -5.42
CA VAL A 5 17.80 11.22 -3.95
C VAL A 5 18.35 9.92 -3.34
N PRO A 6 19.21 9.98 -2.31
CA PRO A 6 19.71 8.78 -1.65
C PRO A 6 18.59 8.05 -0.89
N PHE A 7 18.46 6.74 -1.10
CA PHE A 7 17.48 5.87 -0.44
C PHE A 7 18.08 4.48 -0.19
N GLY A 8 18.27 4.09 1.09
CA GLY A 8 18.74 2.75 1.45
C GLY A 8 20.08 2.32 0.83
N GLY A 9 21.00 3.27 0.60
CA GLY A 9 22.29 3.01 -0.06
C GLY A 9 22.23 2.96 -1.60
N LYS A 10 21.11 3.38 -2.21
CA LYS A 10 20.91 3.48 -3.66
C LYS A 10 20.52 4.90 -4.08
N ASP A 11 20.75 5.23 -5.34
CA ASP A 11 20.34 6.48 -5.97
C ASP A 11 18.93 6.33 -6.58
N LEU A 12 17.93 6.95 -5.97
CA LEU A 12 16.55 6.97 -6.46
C LEU A 12 16.40 8.09 -7.50
N ARG A 13 15.91 7.78 -8.70
CA ARG A 13 15.53 8.82 -9.67
C ARG A 13 14.04 9.10 -9.60
N VAL A 14 13.68 10.37 -9.59
CA VAL A 14 12.28 10.79 -9.59
C VAL A 14 11.98 11.78 -10.70
N LEU A 15 10.80 11.65 -11.32
CA LEU A 15 10.27 12.63 -12.26
C LEU A 15 9.62 13.79 -11.50
N LEU A 16 10.02 15.02 -11.82
CA LEU A 16 9.36 16.23 -11.31
C LEU A 16 8.08 16.47 -12.10
N LYS A 17 6.94 16.51 -11.41
CA LYS A 17 5.66 16.93 -11.99
C LYS A 17 5.58 18.46 -12.05
N ASP A 18 5.31 18.99 -13.24
CA ASP A 18 4.75 20.33 -13.42
C ASP A 18 3.27 20.17 -13.82
N SER A 19 2.36 20.84 -13.12
CA SER A 19 0.91 20.65 -13.32
C SER A 19 0.39 21.64 -14.36
N ALA A 20 0.38 21.24 -15.64
CA ALA A 20 -0.38 21.96 -16.65
C ALA A 20 -1.84 21.48 -16.64
N THR A 21 -2.73 22.34 -16.14
CA THR A 21 -4.19 22.15 -16.23
C THR A 21 -4.71 22.90 -17.46
N ASP A 22 -4.86 22.21 -18.59
CA ASP A 22 -5.77 22.71 -19.62
C ASP A 22 -6.40 21.54 -20.39
N THR A 23 -7.72 21.46 -20.34
CA THR A 23 -8.54 20.43 -21.01
C THR A 23 -9.47 21.14 -21.99
N THR A 24 -9.10 21.19 -23.26
CA THR A 24 -9.98 21.61 -24.36
C THR A 24 -10.08 20.51 -25.43
N PRO A 25 -11.17 20.48 -26.25
CA PRO A 25 -11.63 19.25 -26.92
C PRO A 25 -10.86 18.76 -28.17
N ASP A 26 -9.67 19.27 -28.48
CA ASP A 26 -8.88 18.85 -29.66
C ASP A 26 -7.53 18.24 -29.25
N PHE A 27 -7.58 17.18 -28.44
CA PHE A 27 -6.40 16.59 -27.77
C PHE A 27 -5.32 16.07 -28.72
N VAL A 28 -5.67 15.65 -29.95
CA VAL A 28 -4.70 15.13 -30.94
C VAL A 28 -4.02 16.26 -31.74
N ALA A 29 -4.59 17.47 -31.72
CA ALA A 29 -4.01 18.64 -32.39
C ALA A 29 -3.22 19.56 -31.44
N MET A 30 -3.19 19.28 -30.13
CA MET A 30 -2.56 20.14 -29.13
C MET A 30 -1.13 19.76 -28.74
N ILE A 31 -0.55 18.66 -29.23
CA ILE A 31 0.92 18.48 -29.21
C ILE A 31 1.46 19.14 -30.49
N THR A 32 1.32 20.46 -30.59
CA THR A 32 1.96 21.21 -31.68
C THR A 32 3.44 21.40 -31.37
N THR A 33 4.23 21.61 -32.43
CA THR A 33 5.66 21.93 -32.47
C THR A 33 6.13 22.87 -31.34
N LYS A 34 5.25 23.74 -30.84
CA LYS A 34 5.50 24.70 -29.77
C LYS A 34 5.88 24.12 -28.42
N GLU A 35 5.39 22.95 -28.00
CA GLU A 35 5.79 22.38 -26.70
C GLU A 35 7.16 21.68 -26.75
N ILE A 36 7.54 21.18 -27.94
CA ILE A 36 8.80 20.45 -28.17
C ILE A 36 9.99 21.41 -28.28
N GLU A 37 9.77 22.64 -28.78
CA GLU A 37 10.83 23.67 -28.94
C GLU A 37 11.44 24.16 -27.60
N TRP A 38 10.72 24.05 -26.47
CA TRP A 38 11.20 24.46 -25.14
C TRP A 38 12.14 23.45 -24.45
N VAL A 39 12.31 22.25 -25.02
CA VAL A 39 13.02 21.12 -24.40
C VAL A 39 14.54 21.14 -24.65
N ASN A 40 15.07 22.16 -25.33
CA ASN A 40 16.48 22.20 -25.74
C ASN A 40 17.52 22.40 -24.62
N GLU A 41 17.11 22.55 -23.35
CA GLU A 41 18.05 22.78 -22.25
C GLU A 41 18.12 21.66 -21.19
N PHE A 42 17.19 20.70 -21.13
CA PHE A 42 17.19 19.70 -20.04
C PHE A 42 16.59 18.33 -20.44
N ASP A 43 17.40 17.27 -20.22
CA ASP A 43 17.14 15.80 -20.23
C ASP A 43 17.37 14.98 -21.54
N ASP A 44 18.03 13.83 -21.37
CA ASP A 44 18.31 12.77 -22.36
C ASP A 44 17.05 12.04 -22.88
N THR A 45 15.83 12.38 -22.44
CA THR A 45 14.62 11.57 -22.69
C THR A 45 13.35 12.40 -22.85
N PHE A 46 12.52 12.05 -23.82
CA PHE A 46 11.23 12.68 -24.11
C PHE A 46 10.13 11.62 -24.26
N LEU A 47 8.94 11.89 -23.70
CA LEU A 47 7.77 11.04 -23.81
C LEU A 47 6.76 11.68 -24.75
N ILE A 48 6.33 10.95 -25.79
CA ILE A 48 5.29 11.42 -26.73
C ILE A 48 3.87 11.26 -26.18
N GLY A 49 3.71 10.63 -25.00
CA GLY A 49 2.44 10.41 -24.32
C GLY A 49 2.57 9.41 -23.15
N SER A 50 1.56 9.38 -22.28
CA SER A 50 1.40 8.46 -21.15
C SER A 50 -0.06 7.97 -21.06
N GLU A 51 -0.27 6.67 -20.79
CA GLU A 51 -1.55 6.05 -20.38
C GLU A 51 -2.77 6.39 -21.27
N MET A 52 -2.57 6.55 -22.58
CA MET A 52 -3.65 6.91 -23.51
C MET A 52 -4.50 5.71 -23.92
N ILE A 53 -4.78 4.77 -23.01
CA ILE A 53 -5.50 3.50 -23.25
C ILE A 53 -6.80 3.73 -24.02
N GLY A 54 -7.56 4.75 -23.61
CA GLY A 54 -8.83 5.12 -24.22
C GLY A 54 -8.72 5.61 -25.68
N LEU A 55 -7.52 5.98 -26.14
CA LEU A 55 -7.22 6.36 -27.52
C LEU A 55 -6.54 5.22 -28.28
N THR A 56 -5.50 4.61 -27.70
CA THR A 56 -4.67 3.59 -28.37
C THR A 56 -5.45 2.31 -28.68
N THR A 57 -6.50 2.02 -27.93
CA THR A 57 -7.38 0.86 -28.16
C THR A 57 -8.56 1.14 -29.10
N VAL A 58 -8.76 2.38 -29.55
CA VAL A 58 -9.83 2.73 -30.49
C VAL A 58 -9.54 2.10 -31.85
N ARG A 59 -10.58 1.48 -32.40
CA ARG A 59 -10.52 0.71 -33.66
C ARG A 59 -11.36 1.37 -34.74
N SER A 60 -10.79 1.59 -35.93
CA SER A 60 -11.57 1.98 -37.13
C SER A 60 -12.12 0.77 -37.89
N ASP A 61 -11.51 -0.40 -37.68
CA ASP A 61 -11.97 -1.71 -38.11
C ASP A 61 -11.39 -2.78 -37.15
N ALA A 62 -11.58 -4.07 -37.42
CA ALA A 62 -11.17 -5.15 -36.52
C ALA A 62 -9.69 -5.12 -36.10
N ALA A 63 -8.79 -4.62 -36.95
CA ALA A 63 -7.33 -4.70 -36.76
C ALA A 63 -6.60 -3.35 -36.85
N THR A 64 -7.28 -2.25 -37.21
CA THR A 64 -6.67 -0.93 -37.38
C THR A 64 -6.86 -0.05 -36.15
N PHE A 65 -5.75 0.50 -35.65
CA PHE A 65 -5.68 1.37 -34.46
C PHE A 65 -5.20 2.79 -34.84
N PRO A 66 -6.10 3.74 -35.17
CA PRO A 66 -5.71 5.03 -35.74
C PRO A 66 -4.83 5.89 -34.82
N ALA A 67 -5.06 5.87 -33.50
CA ALA A 67 -4.26 6.63 -32.56
C ALA A 67 -2.78 6.16 -32.54
N VAL A 68 -2.53 4.85 -32.71
CA VAL A 68 -1.17 4.31 -32.81
C VAL A 68 -0.45 4.84 -34.04
N ALA A 69 -1.15 4.96 -35.17
CA ALA A 69 -0.59 5.57 -36.38
C ALA A 69 -0.24 7.06 -36.17
N GLN A 70 -1.07 7.80 -35.42
CA GLN A 70 -0.79 9.19 -35.05
C GLN A 70 0.42 9.30 -34.11
N LEU A 71 0.55 8.42 -33.11
CA LEU A 71 1.72 8.37 -32.23
C LEU A 71 3.02 8.07 -32.99
N ILE A 72 2.96 7.25 -34.05
CA ILE A 72 4.11 7.02 -34.93
C ILE A 72 4.51 8.30 -35.68
N GLY A 73 3.53 9.06 -36.18
CA GLY A 73 3.77 10.37 -36.78
C GLY A 73 4.40 11.34 -35.79
N LEU A 74 3.83 11.44 -34.58
CA LEU A 74 4.35 12.29 -33.51
C LEU A 74 5.78 11.92 -33.10
N ALA A 75 6.12 10.63 -33.06
CA ALA A 75 7.48 10.18 -32.80
C ALA A 75 8.47 10.67 -33.87
N ALA A 76 8.05 10.73 -35.15
CA ALA A 76 8.86 11.27 -36.24
C ALA A 76 9.04 12.78 -36.13
N ASP A 77 7.98 13.51 -35.80
CA ASP A 77 8.03 14.96 -35.59
C ASP A 77 8.94 15.30 -34.41
N ALA A 78 8.76 14.63 -33.26
CA ALA A 78 9.62 14.77 -32.09
C ALA A 78 11.08 14.46 -32.42
N ARG A 79 11.36 13.41 -33.20
CA ARG A 79 12.72 13.08 -33.65
C ARG A 79 13.33 14.20 -34.51
N SER A 80 12.55 14.81 -35.39
CA SER A 80 13.03 15.88 -36.27
C SER A 80 13.43 17.14 -35.51
N ILE A 81 12.75 17.42 -34.40
CA ILE A 81 12.98 18.62 -33.57
C ILE A 81 14.09 18.38 -32.55
N LEU A 82 14.02 17.26 -31.82
CA LEU A 82 14.93 16.94 -30.71
C LEU A 82 16.26 16.34 -31.17
N GLY A 83 16.35 15.89 -32.43
CA GLY A 83 17.52 15.23 -32.98
C GLY A 83 17.73 13.80 -32.44
N SER A 84 18.88 13.20 -32.75
CA SER A 84 19.19 11.80 -32.42
C SER A 84 19.70 11.57 -30.99
N ALA A 85 20.11 12.63 -30.28
CA ALA A 85 20.65 12.53 -28.93
C ALA A 85 19.57 12.18 -27.90
N THR A 86 18.40 12.83 -27.99
CA THR A 86 17.28 12.63 -27.07
C THR A 86 16.63 11.26 -27.28
N LYS A 87 16.41 10.51 -26.22
CA LYS A 87 15.73 9.21 -26.25
C LYS A 87 14.21 9.40 -26.23
N ILE A 88 13.50 8.87 -27.21
CA ILE A 88 12.06 9.08 -27.35
C ILE A 88 11.33 7.77 -26.99
N GLY A 89 10.26 7.86 -26.21
CA GLY A 89 9.39 6.73 -25.89
C GLY A 89 7.94 7.15 -25.69
N TYR A 90 7.07 6.16 -25.56
CA TYR A 90 5.68 6.31 -25.09
C TYR A 90 5.57 5.54 -23.78
N SER A 91 4.89 6.08 -22.78
CA SER A 91 4.60 5.34 -21.55
C SER A 91 3.22 4.71 -21.62
N ALA A 92 3.17 3.40 -21.75
CA ALA A 92 1.91 2.68 -21.71
C ALA A 92 1.50 2.44 -20.25
N ASP A 93 0.20 2.44 -19.98
CA ASP A 93 -0.30 1.91 -18.73
C ASP A 93 0.11 0.41 -18.60
N TRP A 94 0.33 -0.07 -17.37
CA TRP A 94 0.71 -1.45 -17.11
C TRP A 94 -0.29 -2.50 -17.63
N THR A 95 -1.54 -2.13 -17.92
CA THR A 95 -2.57 -2.98 -18.57
C THR A 95 -2.60 -2.86 -20.09
N GLU A 96 -1.92 -1.87 -20.66
CA GLU A 96 -1.97 -1.52 -22.08
C GLU A 96 -0.78 -2.09 -22.88
N TYR A 97 0.42 -2.04 -22.31
CA TYR A 97 1.69 -2.24 -23.03
C TYR A 97 1.76 -3.56 -23.82
N ALA A 98 1.14 -4.63 -23.30
CA ALA A 98 1.34 -5.99 -23.76
C ALA A 98 0.54 -6.33 -25.01
N SER A 99 -0.78 -6.08 -24.99
CA SER A 99 -1.72 -6.41 -26.06
C SER A 99 -3.12 -5.88 -25.74
N HIS A 100 -3.89 -5.49 -26.75
CA HIS A 100 -5.31 -5.21 -26.65
C HIS A 100 -6.12 -6.51 -26.79
N ARG A 101 -7.05 -6.72 -25.85
CA ARG A 101 -7.95 -7.88 -25.79
C ARG A 101 -9.36 -7.40 -25.44
N PRO A 102 -10.20 -7.09 -26.44
CA PRO A 102 -11.52 -6.53 -26.17
C PRO A 102 -12.43 -7.56 -25.48
N ALA A 103 -13.18 -7.09 -24.49
CA ALA A 103 -14.18 -7.90 -23.78
C ALA A 103 -15.52 -7.99 -24.57
N ASP A 104 -15.45 -8.06 -25.89
CA ASP A 104 -16.61 -8.09 -26.82
C ASP A 104 -16.97 -9.52 -27.28
N GLY A 105 -16.27 -10.53 -26.77
CA GLY A 105 -16.46 -11.94 -27.12
C GLY A 105 -15.78 -12.36 -28.43
N SER A 106 -15.08 -11.46 -29.12
CA SER A 106 -14.30 -11.80 -30.33
C SER A 106 -13.20 -12.83 -30.05
N GLY A 107 -12.61 -12.80 -28.84
CA GLY A 107 -11.39 -13.55 -28.54
C GLY A 107 -10.13 -12.96 -29.18
N ASP A 108 -10.22 -11.72 -29.67
CA ASP A 108 -9.11 -11.02 -30.31
C ASP A 108 -7.93 -10.81 -29.35
N VAL A 109 -6.72 -11.05 -29.85
CA VAL A 109 -5.47 -10.60 -29.21
C VAL A 109 -4.66 -9.81 -30.23
N TYR A 110 -4.57 -8.50 -30.02
CA TYR A 110 -3.77 -7.62 -30.87
C TYR A 110 -2.61 -7.00 -30.08
N PHE A 111 -1.38 -7.25 -30.51
CA PHE A 111 -0.21 -6.47 -30.12
C PHE A 111 -0.24 -5.08 -30.80
N HIS A 112 -1.28 -4.31 -30.51
CA HIS A 112 -1.65 -3.09 -31.20
C HIS A 112 -0.60 -1.97 -31.14
N LEU A 113 0.25 -1.97 -30.09
CA LEU A 113 1.35 -1.02 -29.95
C LEU A 113 2.65 -1.48 -30.62
N ASP A 114 2.75 -2.71 -31.13
CA ASP A 114 3.96 -3.19 -31.80
C ASP A 114 4.42 -2.32 -32.98
N PRO A 115 3.53 -1.73 -33.81
CA PRO A 115 3.94 -0.77 -34.84
C PRO A 115 4.69 0.44 -34.26
N LEU A 116 4.27 0.95 -33.10
CA LEU A 116 4.96 2.03 -32.38
C LEU A 116 6.25 1.52 -31.74
N TRP A 117 6.18 0.41 -31.00
CA TRP A 117 7.33 -0.22 -30.35
C TRP A 117 8.43 -0.64 -31.31
N SER A 118 8.10 -0.94 -32.56
CA SER A 118 9.08 -1.33 -33.58
C SER A 118 9.60 -0.15 -34.39
N ASN A 119 8.99 1.03 -34.26
CA ASN A 119 9.37 2.21 -35.02
C ASN A 119 10.78 2.69 -34.66
N ALA A 120 11.60 3.05 -35.65
CA ALA A 120 12.99 3.46 -35.43
C ALA A 120 13.14 4.76 -34.63
N ASN A 121 12.09 5.60 -34.55
CA ASN A 121 12.11 6.83 -33.76
C ASN A 121 11.88 6.59 -32.26
N ILE A 122 11.37 5.42 -31.87
CA ILE A 122 11.17 5.02 -30.47
C ILE A 122 12.44 4.30 -29.97
N ASP A 123 13.05 4.77 -28.90
CA ASP A 123 14.26 4.19 -28.32
C ASP A 123 13.98 3.14 -27.23
N PHE A 124 12.84 3.26 -26.53
CA PHE A 124 12.49 2.39 -25.40
C PHE A 124 10.98 2.21 -25.28
N VAL A 125 10.57 1.16 -24.57
CA VAL A 125 9.18 0.92 -24.16
C VAL A 125 9.00 1.51 -22.77
N GLY A 126 8.18 2.56 -22.62
CA GLY A 126 7.82 3.10 -21.33
C GLY A 126 6.63 2.34 -20.75
N ILE A 127 6.64 2.07 -19.45
CA ILE A 127 5.52 1.47 -18.72
C ILE A 127 5.31 2.23 -17.42
N ASP A 128 4.07 2.59 -17.13
CA ASP A 128 3.63 3.08 -15.83
C ASP A 128 3.27 1.85 -14.97
N ASN A 129 4.28 1.31 -14.28
CA ASN A 129 4.26 -0.02 -13.68
C ASN A 129 3.64 -0.03 -12.27
N TYR A 130 2.34 -0.32 -12.22
CA TYR A 130 1.57 -0.47 -10.99
C TYR A 130 1.10 -1.90 -10.72
N MET A 131 1.83 -2.90 -11.22
CA MET A 131 1.48 -4.31 -11.02
C MET A 131 1.55 -4.70 -9.53
N PRO A 132 0.56 -5.47 -9.00
CA PRO A 132 0.46 -5.82 -7.58
C PRO A 132 1.58 -6.77 -7.15
N LEU A 133 2.04 -6.64 -5.90
CA LEU A 133 3.05 -7.51 -5.28
C LEU A 133 2.49 -8.38 -4.14
N ALA A 134 1.20 -8.27 -3.85
CA ALA A 134 0.56 -8.97 -2.75
C ALA A 134 -0.95 -9.16 -2.97
N ASP A 135 -1.52 -10.15 -2.28
CA ASP A 135 -2.98 -10.30 -2.07
C ASP A 135 -3.25 -10.50 -0.56
N TRP A 136 -2.66 -9.62 0.26
CA TRP A 136 -2.69 -9.76 1.72
C TRP A 136 -4.06 -9.42 2.31
N ARG A 137 -4.45 -10.06 3.43
CA ARG A 137 -5.73 -9.86 4.12
C ARG A 137 -5.51 -9.70 5.62
N ASP A 138 -6.57 -9.33 6.35
CA ASP A 138 -6.48 -9.29 7.80
C ASP A 138 -6.35 -10.72 8.36
N GLY A 139 -5.52 -10.88 9.40
CA GLY A 139 -5.25 -12.17 10.03
C GLY A 139 -4.19 -13.00 9.29
N PHE A 140 -4.17 -14.30 9.59
CA PHE A 140 -3.18 -15.25 9.05
C PHE A 140 -3.83 -16.46 8.38
N ASP A 141 -5.16 -16.46 8.26
CA ASP A 141 -5.95 -17.55 7.69
C ASP A 141 -6.25 -17.32 6.19
N HIS A 142 -5.29 -16.77 5.45
CA HIS A 142 -5.39 -16.49 4.02
C HIS A 142 -4.18 -17.09 3.27
N LEU A 143 -4.30 -17.26 1.95
CA LEU A 143 -3.31 -17.98 1.14
C LEU A 143 -1.91 -17.37 1.22
N ASP A 144 -1.79 -16.05 1.19
CA ASP A 144 -0.50 -15.36 1.19
C ASP A 144 0.23 -15.53 2.53
N ALA A 145 -0.49 -15.46 3.66
CA ALA A 145 0.11 -15.71 4.97
C ALA A 145 0.57 -17.16 5.14
N LYS A 146 -0.08 -18.12 4.48
CA LYS A 146 0.25 -19.55 4.57
C LYS A 146 1.30 -20.02 3.56
N GLY A 147 1.32 -19.43 2.36
CA GLY A 147 2.09 -19.88 1.22
C GLY A 147 3.16 -18.90 0.75
N GLY A 148 3.27 -17.72 1.36
CA GLY A 148 4.29 -16.73 1.03
C GLY A 148 5.71 -17.21 1.33
N THR A 149 6.67 -16.70 0.56
CA THR A 149 8.09 -16.93 0.82
C THR A 149 8.60 -15.86 1.78
N PHE A 150 8.85 -16.18 3.05
CA PHE A 150 9.24 -15.18 4.06
C PHE A 150 10.72 -15.29 4.42
N THR A 151 11.49 -14.24 4.16
CA THR A 151 12.91 -14.13 4.54
C THR A 151 13.10 -14.15 6.05
N SER A 152 12.17 -13.57 6.80
CA SER A 152 12.14 -13.59 8.26
C SER A 152 11.68 -14.94 8.85
N GLY A 153 11.14 -15.84 8.01
CA GLY A 153 10.49 -17.07 8.44
C GLY A 153 9.10 -16.88 9.08
N VAL A 154 8.63 -15.64 9.20
CA VAL A 154 7.32 -15.29 9.79
C VAL A 154 6.46 -14.59 8.73
N PRO A 155 5.16 -14.95 8.60
CA PRO A 155 4.29 -14.28 7.66
C PRO A 155 4.14 -12.78 7.92
N SER A 156 4.47 -11.97 6.93
CA SER A 156 4.33 -10.51 6.97
C SER A 156 4.06 -9.95 5.56
N PRO A 157 3.15 -8.97 5.41
CA PRO A 157 2.94 -8.31 4.13
C PRO A 157 4.15 -7.46 3.69
N TYR A 158 5.03 -7.12 4.63
CA TYR A 158 6.19 -6.27 4.40
C TYR A 158 7.48 -7.07 4.18
N ASP A 159 7.42 -8.41 4.20
CA ASP A 159 8.60 -9.24 4.09
C ASP A 159 9.24 -9.09 2.69
N PRO A 160 10.55 -8.78 2.60
CA PRO A 160 11.23 -8.60 1.32
C PRO A 160 11.18 -9.84 0.43
N GLY A 161 11.29 -11.04 1.00
CA GLY A 161 11.17 -12.30 0.27
C GLY A 161 9.82 -12.46 -0.38
N TYR A 162 8.76 -12.14 0.37
CA TYR A 162 7.39 -12.31 -0.09
C TYR A 162 7.11 -11.36 -1.25
N LEU A 163 7.39 -10.07 -1.07
CA LEU A 163 7.16 -9.06 -2.11
C LEU A 163 8.05 -9.27 -3.33
N THR A 164 9.34 -9.56 -3.14
CA THR A 164 10.28 -9.80 -4.26
C THR A 164 9.90 -11.05 -5.05
N SER A 165 9.47 -12.11 -4.37
CA SER A 165 9.02 -13.35 -5.04
C SER A 165 7.81 -13.11 -5.95
N ASN A 166 6.99 -12.11 -5.64
CA ASN A 166 5.84 -11.73 -6.44
C ASN A 166 6.18 -10.78 -7.59
N VAL A 167 7.37 -10.20 -7.74
CA VAL A 167 7.62 -9.18 -8.80
C VAL A 167 7.36 -9.73 -10.21
N ALA A 168 7.78 -10.96 -10.48
CA ALA A 168 7.54 -11.68 -11.73
C ALA A 168 6.79 -13.00 -11.50
N ALA A 169 5.85 -12.99 -10.55
CA ALA A 169 4.99 -14.12 -10.19
C ALA A 169 3.66 -13.60 -9.58
N GLY A 170 2.83 -14.50 -9.07
CA GLY A 170 1.62 -14.16 -8.33
C GLY A 170 0.47 -13.69 -9.23
N GLU A 171 -0.34 -12.75 -8.73
CA GLU A 171 -1.47 -12.20 -9.50
C GLU A 171 -0.96 -11.61 -10.83
N LEU A 172 -1.67 -11.86 -11.92
CA LEU A 172 -1.34 -11.44 -13.29
C LEU A 172 -0.12 -12.12 -13.93
N PHE A 173 0.50 -13.08 -13.22
CA PHE A 173 1.49 -13.98 -13.78
C PHE A 173 1.05 -15.44 -13.65
N ASP A 174 0.87 -15.92 -12.43
CA ASP A 174 0.47 -17.29 -12.15
C ASP A 174 -1.05 -17.43 -12.21
N TRP A 175 -1.77 -16.42 -11.74
CA TRP A 175 -3.21 -16.49 -11.55
C TRP A 175 -3.93 -15.14 -11.64
N TYR A 176 -5.25 -15.17 -11.74
CA TYR A 176 -6.14 -14.01 -11.66
C TYR A 176 -7.46 -14.38 -10.97
N TYR A 177 -8.27 -13.37 -10.62
CA TYR A 177 -9.64 -13.58 -10.15
C TYR A 177 -10.66 -13.39 -11.27
N PRO A 178 -11.45 -14.42 -11.64
CA PRO A 178 -12.45 -14.28 -12.71
C PRO A 178 -13.69 -13.50 -12.26
N THR A 179 -13.93 -13.40 -10.95
CA THR A 179 -15.06 -12.66 -10.39
C THR A 179 -14.69 -12.05 -9.02
N PRO A 180 -15.42 -11.03 -8.55
CA PRO A 180 -15.22 -10.50 -7.19
C PRO A 180 -15.43 -11.55 -6.09
N ALA A 181 -16.40 -12.45 -6.24
CA ALA A 181 -16.64 -13.53 -5.28
C ALA A 181 -15.47 -14.53 -5.22
N ALA A 182 -14.81 -14.78 -6.36
CA ALA A 182 -13.57 -15.56 -6.37
C ALA A 182 -12.45 -14.81 -5.62
N GLY A 183 -12.37 -13.50 -5.76
CA GLY A 183 -11.48 -12.64 -4.97
C GLY A 183 -11.72 -12.79 -3.47
N ASP A 184 -12.97 -12.68 -3.00
CA ASP A 184 -13.30 -12.81 -1.57
C ASP A 184 -12.92 -14.17 -0.98
N ALA A 185 -13.04 -15.25 -1.77
CA ALA A 185 -12.69 -16.61 -1.37
C ALA A 185 -11.22 -16.99 -1.63
N GLN A 186 -10.41 -16.11 -2.23
CA GLN A 186 -9.10 -16.43 -2.82
C GLN A 186 -9.11 -17.64 -3.78
N ALA A 187 -10.19 -17.78 -4.55
CA ALA A 187 -10.32 -18.79 -5.59
C ALA A 187 -9.58 -18.37 -6.86
N ARG A 188 -8.26 -18.52 -6.82
CA ARG A 188 -7.31 -18.13 -7.88
C ARG A 188 -7.43 -19.04 -9.11
N ALA A 189 -7.65 -18.45 -10.28
CA ALA A 189 -7.66 -19.18 -11.56
C ALA A 189 -6.30 -19.05 -12.27
N PRO A 190 -5.71 -20.13 -12.79
CA PRO A 190 -4.40 -20.07 -13.43
C PRO A 190 -4.44 -19.29 -14.75
N ILE A 191 -3.37 -18.55 -15.05
CA ILE A 191 -3.18 -17.91 -16.36
C ILE A 191 -2.38 -18.87 -17.25
N ALA A 192 -3.09 -19.51 -18.18
CA ALA A 192 -2.51 -20.48 -19.10
C ALA A 192 -3.12 -20.40 -20.50
N ASP A 193 -2.24 -20.21 -21.49
CA ASP A 193 -2.52 -20.53 -22.89
C ASP A 193 -2.32 -22.02 -23.18
N THR A 194 -3.39 -22.80 -23.12
CA THR A 194 -3.34 -24.24 -23.42
C THR A 194 -3.32 -24.55 -24.91
N ALA A 195 -3.66 -23.59 -25.78
CA ALA A 195 -3.70 -23.79 -27.22
C ALA A 195 -2.31 -23.76 -27.85
N HIS A 196 -1.42 -22.88 -27.34
CA HIS A 196 -0.08 -22.70 -27.92
C HIS A 196 1.07 -22.78 -26.91
N GLY A 197 0.80 -22.89 -25.61
CA GLY A 197 1.84 -22.86 -24.58
C GLY A 197 2.51 -21.49 -24.43
N GLU A 198 2.00 -20.46 -25.10
CA GLU A 198 2.53 -19.09 -25.06
C GLU A 198 1.87 -18.32 -23.89
N HIS A 199 2.01 -18.84 -22.66
CA HIS A 199 1.34 -18.27 -21.48
C HIS A 199 1.64 -16.77 -21.28
N TRP A 200 2.87 -16.36 -21.61
CA TRP A 200 3.32 -14.96 -21.57
C TRP A 200 2.42 -14.00 -22.34
N VAL A 201 1.69 -14.48 -23.36
CA VAL A 201 0.72 -13.66 -24.10
C VAL A 201 -0.39 -13.18 -23.19
N PHE A 202 -0.76 -13.92 -22.14
CA PHE A 202 -1.86 -13.57 -21.23
C PHE A 202 -1.40 -13.10 -19.85
N ARG A 203 -0.12 -13.30 -19.51
CA ARG A 203 0.48 -12.89 -18.23
C ARG A 203 0.98 -11.46 -18.31
N LEU A 204 0.20 -10.54 -17.77
CA LEU A 204 0.52 -9.11 -17.80
C LEU A 204 1.80 -8.76 -17.04
N LYS A 205 2.21 -9.57 -16.06
CA LYS A 205 3.50 -9.38 -15.36
C LYS A 205 4.68 -10.07 -16.03
N ASP A 206 4.45 -10.86 -17.08
CA ASP A 206 5.51 -11.60 -17.77
C ASP A 206 6.22 -10.71 -18.80
N LEU A 207 6.86 -9.65 -18.29
CA LEU A 207 7.66 -8.72 -19.09
C LEU A 207 8.76 -9.46 -19.86
N ARG A 208 9.36 -10.49 -19.25
CA ARG A 208 10.40 -11.30 -19.89
C ARG A 208 9.85 -12.11 -21.05
N GLY A 209 8.75 -12.81 -20.84
CA GLY A 209 8.09 -13.60 -21.87
C GLY A 209 7.63 -12.72 -23.04
N TRP A 210 7.01 -11.59 -22.76
CA TRP A 210 6.64 -10.61 -23.78
C TRP A 210 7.88 -10.11 -24.54
N TRP A 211 8.87 -9.56 -23.84
CA TRP A 211 10.05 -8.95 -24.44
C TRP A 211 10.91 -9.92 -25.27
N ALA A 212 11.01 -11.18 -24.86
CA ALA A 212 11.92 -12.16 -25.46
C ALA A 212 11.31 -13.00 -26.60
N ASN A 213 10.02 -12.85 -26.92
CA ASN A 213 9.34 -13.70 -27.90
C ASN A 213 8.80 -12.92 -29.11
N PRO A 214 8.66 -13.58 -30.28
CA PRO A 214 7.99 -12.99 -31.42
C PRO A 214 6.49 -12.85 -31.14
N HIS A 215 5.95 -11.67 -31.36
CA HIS A 215 4.52 -11.38 -31.18
C HIS A 215 3.71 -11.81 -32.39
N ARG A 216 2.54 -12.40 -32.17
CA ARG A 216 1.64 -12.89 -33.24
C ARG A 216 0.20 -12.57 -32.88
N HIS A 217 -0.47 -11.76 -33.69
CA HIS A 217 -1.88 -11.47 -33.48
C HIS A 217 -2.73 -12.74 -33.46
N ARG A 218 -3.84 -12.69 -32.74
CA ARG A 218 -4.84 -13.76 -32.67
C ARG A 218 -6.25 -13.22 -32.97
N PRO A 219 -6.54 -12.79 -34.21
CA PRO A 219 -7.91 -12.41 -34.59
C PRO A 219 -8.85 -13.60 -34.40
N GLY A 220 -9.98 -13.40 -33.72
CA GLY A 220 -10.92 -14.47 -33.40
C GLY A 220 -10.31 -15.58 -32.52
N GLY A 221 -9.24 -15.29 -31.78
CA GLY A 221 -8.46 -16.27 -31.02
C GLY A 221 -7.51 -17.14 -31.87
N VAL A 222 -7.43 -16.93 -33.19
CA VAL A 222 -6.61 -17.75 -34.10
C VAL A 222 -5.24 -17.13 -34.31
N ARG A 223 -4.19 -17.77 -33.78
CA ARG A 223 -2.80 -17.32 -33.92
C ARG A 223 -2.33 -17.23 -35.37
N GLN A 224 -1.87 -16.05 -35.77
CA GLN A 224 -1.31 -15.80 -37.08
C GLN A 224 0.04 -16.49 -37.30
N ALA A 225 0.27 -16.92 -38.55
CA ALA A 225 1.51 -17.58 -38.97
C ALA A 225 2.70 -16.61 -39.10
N GLN A 226 2.44 -15.30 -39.23
CA GLN A 226 3.45 -14.26 -39.29
C GLN A 226 3.52 -13.53 -37.95
N ALA A 227 4.73 -13.18 -37.55
CA ALA A 227 4.92 -12.30 -36.40
C ALA A 227 4.69 -10.84 -36.80
N THR A 228 4.43 -9.99 -35.82
CA THR A 228 4.42 -8.53 -35.99
C THR A 228 5.84 -8.01 -36.27
N ALA A 229 5.98 -6.70 -36.40
CA ALA A 229 7.28 -6.05 -36.56
C ALA A 229 8.15 -6.07 -35.29
N TRP A 230 7.62 -6.52 -34.13
CA TRP A 230 8.38 -6.56 -32.89
C TRP A 230 9.60 -7.49 -33.04
N VAL A 231 10.76 -6.94 -32.74
CA VAL A 231 12.01 -7.69 -32.67
C VAL A 231 12.21 -8.14 -31.22
N PRO A 232 12.25 -9.45 -30.94
CA PRO A 232 12.54 -9.95 -29.60
C PRO A 232 13.82 -9.34 -29.05
N GLN A 233 13.76 -8.87 -27.81
CA GLN A 233 14.86 -8.19 -27.12
C GLN A 233 15.30 -6.86 -27.75
N GLY A 234 14.53 -6.30 -28.68
CA GLY A 234 14.96 -5.22 -29.55
C GLY A 234 15.13 -3.87 -28.85
N LYS A 235 14.37 -3.61 -27.78
CA LYS A 235 14.41 -2.33 -27.04
C LYS A 235 14.37 -2.56 -25.53
N PRO A 236 15.01 -1.68 -24.72
CA PRO A 236 14.85 -1.71 -23.28
C PRO A 236 13.45 -1.22 -22.87
N VAL A 237 13.02 -1.71 -21.72
CA VAL A 237 11.86 -1.24 -20.97
C VAL A 237 12.34 -0.22 -19.93
N ARG A 238 11.60 0.87 -19.75
CA ARG A 238 11.79 1.83 -18.67
C ARG A 238 10.49 1.93 -17.89
N PHE A 239 10.58 1.95 -16.56
CA PHE A 239 9.40 2.25 -15.75
C PHE A 239 9.35 3.75 -15.52
N ILE A 240 8.43 4.41 -16.22
CA ILE A 240 8.21 5.85 -16.13
C ILE A 240 7.44 6.19 -14.87
N GLU A 241 6.59 5.28 -14.40
CA GLU A 241 6.03 5.32 -13.06
C GLU A 241 6.23 3.98 -12.35
N VAL A 242 6.54 4.04 -11.06
CA VAL A 242 6.50 2.90 -10.15
C VAL A 242 6.21 3.40 -8.74
N GLY A 243 5.31 2.74 -8.03
CA GLY A 243 5.00 3.11 -6.66
C GLY A 243 3.70 2.48 -6.17
N CYS A 244 3.40 2.72 -4.90
CA CYS A 244 2.09 2.38 -4.35
C CYS A 244 1.68 3.46 -3.33
N PRO A 245 0.38 3.59 -3.02
CA PRO A 245 -0.09 4.56 -2.05
C PRO A 245 0.39 4.19 -0.64
N ALA A 246 0.63 5.18 0.22
CA ALA A 246 0.98 4.97 1.63
C ALA A 246 -0.25 4.63 2.48
N VAL A 247 -0.89 3.52 2.12
CA VAL A 247 -2.11 3.00 2.71
C VAL A 247 -1.85 1.54 3.08
N ASP A 248 -2.49 1.08 4.15
CA ASP A 248 -2.56 -0.34 4.50
C ASP A 248 -2.86 -1.18 3.26
N LYS A 249 -2.01 -2.17 2.99
CA LYS A 249 -2.10 -3.04 1.82
C LYS A 249 -1.99 -2.32 0.47
N GLY A 250 -1.29 -1.18 0.40
CA GLY A 250 -1.01 -0.46 -0.85
C GLY A 250 -0.41 -1.34 -1.96
N MET A 251 0.41 -2.33 -1.58
CA MET A 251 0.99 -3.32 -2.50
C MET A 251 -0.03 -4.25 -3.17
N ASN A 252 -1.26 -4.38 -2.64
CA ASN A 252 -2.32 -5.20 -3.24
C ASN A 252 -2.92 -4.54 -4.49
N GLN A 253 -2.91 -3.21 -4.55
CA GLN A 253 -3.45 -2.47 -5.69
C GLN A 253 -2.67 -1.16 -5.86
N PRO A 254 -1.44 -1.23 -6.42
CA PRO A 254 -0.52 -0.09 -6.41
C PRO A 254 -0.99 1.13 -7.23
N ASN A 255 -1.89 0.93 -8.19
CA ASN A 255 -2.36 1.99 -9.10
C ASN A 255 -3.37 2.94 -8.45
N VAL A 256 -4.10 2.51 -7.41
CA VAL A 256 -5.18 3.34 -6.86
C VAL A 256 -4.65 4.44 -5.95
N PHE A 257 -5.36 5.56 -5.95
CA PHE A 257 -5.10 6.70 -5.08
C PHE A 257 -6.39 7.14 -4.38
N VAL A 258 -6.24 7.88 -3.28
CA VAL A 258 -7.37 8.48 -2.55
C VAL A 258 -7.42 9.97 -2.88
N ASP A 259 -8.48 10.37 -3.58
CA ASP A 259 -8.83 11.76 -3.82
C ASP A 259 -10.36 11.94 -3.77
N PRO A 260 -10.93 12.47 -2.69
CA PRO A 260 -12.38 12.63 -2.55
C PRO A 260 -13.07 13.43 -3.69
N LYS A 261 -12.30 14.14 -4.52
CA LYS A 261 -12.81 14.89 -5.68
C LYS A 261 -12.85 14.06 -6.98
N SER A 262 -12.20 12.90 -7.01
CA SER A 262 -12.11 12.04 -8.19
C SER A 262 -13.09 10.86 -8.10
N SER A 263 -13.72 10.53 -9.23
CA SER A 263 -14.48 9.28 -9.39
C SER A 263 -13.59 8.04 -9.37
N GLU A 264 -12.27 8.21 -9.49
CA GLU A 264 -11.27 7.14 -9.47
C GLU A 264 -10.61 6.96 -8.09
N SER A 265 -11.19 7.57 -7.06
CA SER A 265 -10.67 7.46 -5.70
C SER A 265 -11.06 6.16 -5.03
N PHE A 266 -10.09 5.27 -4.87
CA PHE A 266 -10.27 3.96 -4.25
C PHE A 266 -9.24 3.68 -3.17
N LEU A 267 -9.60 2.80 -2.24
CA LEU A 267 -8.64 2.18 -1.33
C LEU A 267 -8.14 0.87 -1.94
N PRO A 268 -6.90 0.46 -1.66
CA PRO A 268 -6.40 -0.84 -2.11
C PRO A 268 -7.29 -1.98 -1.62
N TYR A 269 -7.34 -3.08 -2.38
CA TYR A 269 -8.14 -4.24 -2.00
C TYR A 269 -7.84 -4.72 -0.58
N TYR A 270 -8.92 -4.93 0.19
CA TYR A 270 -8.90 -5.38 1.58
C TYR A 270 -8.22 -4.43 2.58
N SER A 271 -7.87 -3.21 2.15
CA SER A 271 -7.33 -2.17 3.02
C SER A 271 -8.36 -1.71 4.05
N ASN A 272 -7.89 -1.40 5.25
CA ASN A 272 -8.68 -0.68 6.26
C ASN A 272 -8.55 0.86 6.15
N GLY A 273 -7.77 1.37 5.19
CA GLY A 273 -7.61 2.79 4.90
C GLY A 273 -6.71 3.58 5.85
N ARG A 274 -6.03 2.93 6.81
CA ARG A 274 -5.01 3.60 7.64
C ARG A 274 -3.80 3.98 6.77
N ARG A 275 -3.14 5.08 7.15
CA ARG A 275 -1.83 5.44 6.57
C ARG A 275 -0.82 4.36 6.94
N ASP A 276 -0.05 3.92 5.95
CA ASP A 276 0.99 2.92 6.13
C ASP A 276 2.21 3.26 5.26
N LEU A 277 3.22 3.85 5.89
CA LEU A 277 4.46 4.21 5.21
C LEU A 277 5.38 3.00 5.00
N ALA A 278 5.26 1.97 5.84
CA ALA A 278 6.04 0.75 5.71
C ALA A 278 5.59 -0.04 4.47
N ALA A 279 4.29 -0.05 4.16
CA ALA A 279 3.77 -0.64 2.93
C ALA A 279 4.40 -0.01 1.68
N GLN A 280 4.38 1.33 1.60
CA GLN A 280 4.97 2.08 0.49
C GLN A 280 6.48 1.79 0.34
N ARG A 281 7.21 1.85 1.47
CA ARG A 281 8.64 1.56 1.48
C ARG A 281 8.95 0.14 1.03
N ALA A 282 8.29 -0.86 1.59
CA ALA A 282 8.55 -2.26 1.29
C ALA A 282 8.27 -2.59 -0.19
N TYR A 283 7.21 -2.03 -0.77
CA TYR A 283 6.92 -2.15 -2.20
C TYR A 283 8.05 -1.60 -3.08
N LEU A 284 8.52 -0.39 -2.78
CA LEU A 284 9.61 0.25 -3.52
C LEU A 284 10.92 -0.54 -3.37
N GLU A 285 11.29 -0.93 -2.15
CA GLU A 285 12.49 -1.71 -1.88
C GLU A 285 12.48 -3.05 -2.63
N ALA A 286 11.37 -3.79 -2.60
CA ALA A 286 11.24 -5.06 -3.33
C ALA A 286 11.35 -4.86 -4.85
N THR A 287 10.67 -3.85 -5.39
CA THR A 287 10.67 -3.58 -6.84
C THR A 287 12.06 -3.16 -7.32
N LEU A 288 12.71 -2.23 -6.62
CA LEU A 288 14.06 -1.78 -6.94
C LEU A 288 15.09 -2.89 -6.76
N ALA A 289 14.98 -3.70 -5.70
CA ALA A 289 15.88 -4.84 -5.49
C ALA A 289 15.82 -5.85 -6.63
N TYR A 290 14.61 -6.17 -7.11
CA TYR A 290 14.43 -7.12 -8.20
C TYR A 290 15.00 -6.60 -9.53
N TRP A 291 14.59 -5.39 -9.96
CA TRP A 291 14.93 -4.89 -11.29
C TRP A 291 16.36 -4.35 -11.43
N GLN A 292 16.95 -3.88 -10.33
CA GLN A 292 18.38 -3.53 -10.30
C GLN A 292 19.26 -4.75 -10.03
N GLY A 293 18.68 -5.87 -9.59
CA GLY A 293 19.38 -7.13 -9.36
C GLY A 293 19.71 -7.89 -10.65
N ALA A 294 20.69 -8.81 -10.56
CA ALA A 294 21.20 -9.55 -11.72
C ALA A 294 20.36 -10.79 -12.11
N SER A 295 19.60 -11.38 -11.17
CA SER A 295 18.94 -12.69 -11.33
C SER A 295 17.53 -12.62 -11.94
N GLY A 296 16.90 -11.44 -11.97
CA GLY A 296 15.52 -11.24 -12.48
C GLY A 296 15.44 -10.51 -13.83
N ASN A 297 16.51 -9.84 -14.26
CA ASN A 297 16.50 -8.90 -15.37
C ASN A 297 17.55 -9.29 -16.44
N PRO A 298 17.16 -9.97 -17.53
CA PRO A 298 18.12 -10.53 -18.50
C PRO A 298 18.82 -9.45 -19.33
N VAL A 299 19.95 -9.80 -19.94
CA VAL A 299 20.69 -8.94 -20.89
C VAL A 299 20.23 -9.24 -22.32
N SER A 300 19.96 -8.20 -23.10
CA SER A 300 19.63 -8.29 -24.52
C SER A 300 20.81 -8.78 -25.34
N SER A 301 20.57 -9.78 -26.19
CA SER A 301 21.51 -10.15 -27.25
C SER A 301 21.58 -9.14 -28.39
N VAL A 302 20.63 -8.19 -28.47
CA VAL A 302 20.52 -7.19 -29.55
C VAL A 302 21.31 -5.91 -29.22
N TYR A 303 21.12 -5.35 -28.02
CA TYR A 303 21.74 -4.08 -27.62
C TYR A 303 22.70 -4.19 -26.42
N GLY A 304 22.87 -5.39 -25.84
CA GLY A 304 23.85 -5.64 -24.76
C GLY A 304 23.49 -5.07 -23.38
N GLY A 305 22.37 -4.35 -23.25
CA GLY A 305 21.87 -3.82 -21.97
C GLY A 305 20.81 -4.73 -21.33
N ARG A 306 20.33 -4.37 -20.14
CA ARG A 306 19.28 -5.11 -19.41
C ARG A 306 17.89 -4.86 -20.00
N MET A 307 17.01 -5.87 -19.94
CA MET A 307 15.62 -5.80 -20.41
C MET A 307 14.87 -4.62 -19.81
N VAL A 308 14.85 -4.53 -18.48
CA VAL A 308 14.41 -3.32 -17.78
C VAL A 308 15.67 -2.51 -17.47
N ASP A 309 15.71 -1.23 -17.83
CA ASP A 309 16.86 -0.38 -17.56
C ASP A 309 16.95 -0.11 -16.03
N PRO A 310 18.00 -0.61 -15.33
CA PRO A 310 18.09 -0.55 -13.87
C PRO A 310 18.26 0.88 -13.34
N GLU A 311 18.66 1.83 -14.20
CA GLU A 311 18.80 3.24 -13.86
C GLU A 311 17.57 4.08 -14.21
N ARG A 312 16.56 3.49 -14.87
CA ARG A 312 15.36 4.20 -15.36
C ARG A 312 14.09 3.56 -14.78
N LEU A 313 14.06 3.57 -13.45
CA LEU A 313 12.93 3.20 -12.59
C LEU A 313 12.48 4.46 -11.85
N PHE A 314 11.48 5.15 -12.37
CA PHE A 314 11.08 6.47 -11.89
C PHE A 314 9.93 6.36 -10.88
N VAL A 315 10.19 6.73 -9.62
CA VAL A 315 9.20 6.56 -8.55
C VAL A 315 8.11 7.62 -8.62
N TRP A 316 6.85 7.19 -8.67
CA TRP A 316 5.71 8.10 -8.52
C TRP A 316 5.40 8.27 -7.02
N THR A 317 5.41 9.48 -6.44
CA THR A 317 5.81 10.75 -7.07
C THR A 317 6.59 11.67 -6.14
N TRP A 318 7.51 12.44 -6.70
CA TRP A 318 8.15 13.57 -6.02
C TRP A 318 7.57 14.86 -6.56
N ASP A 319 6.90 15.59 -5.67
CA ASP A 319 6.29 16.87 -5.97
C ASP A 319 7.34 17.97 -5.97
N ALA A 320 7.26 18.89 -6.93
CA ALA A 320 8.15 20.06 -6.98
C ALA A 320 7.84 21.08 -5.88
N ARG A 321 6.62 21.05 -5.30
CA ARG A 321 6.25 21.94 -4.19
C ARG A 321 7.15 21.67 -2.98
N PRO A 322 7.61 22.72 -2.28
CA PRO A 322 8.52 22.56 -1.16
C PRO A 322 7.87 21.77 -0.03
N TYR A 323 8.55 20.73 0.45
CA TYR A 323 8.20 20.05 1.69
C TYR A 323 8.91 20.75 2.86
N PRO A 324 8.29 20.92 4.04
CA PRO A 324 6.95 20.48 4.46
C PRO A 324 5.81 21.47 4.17
N ASP A 325 6.10 22.52 3.40
CA ASP A 325 5.13 23.53 3.03
C ASP A 325 3.93 22.87 2.36
N PHE A 326 4.09 22.21 1.21
CA PHE A 326 3.16 21.15 0.82
C PHE A 326 3.43 19.90 1.67
N PRO A 327 2.41 19.28 2.30
CA PRO A 327 0.96 19.55 2.17
C PRO A 327 0.36 20.50 3.24
N ARG A 328 1.16 21.07 4.14
CA ARG A 328 0.70 21.79 5.35
C ARG A 328 -0.18 23.01 5.07
N GLN A 329 0.15 23.84 4.08
CA GLN A 329 -0.60 25.08 3.81
C GLN A 329 -1.87 24.79 2.99
N ALA A 330 -2.87 24.19 3.65
CA ALA A 330 -4.15 23.81 3.04
C ALA A 330 -4.97 24.98 2.46
N ALA A 331 -4.66 26.22 2.84
CA ALA A 331 -5.24 27.42 2.24
C ALA A 331 -4.67 27.73 0.84
N VAL A 332 -3.47 27.22 0.53
CA VAL A 332 -2.77 27.41 -0.75
C VAL A 332 -3.02 26.21 -1.67
N TRP A 333 -2.89 24.99 -1.15
CA TRP A 333 -3.05 23.77 -1.95
C TRP A 333 -4.30 22.99 -1.55
N SER A 334 -5.21 22.84 -2.51
CA SER A 334 -6.50 22.18 -2.28
C SER A 334 -6.43 20.66 -2.21
N ASP A 335 -5.30 20.06 -2.60
CA ASP A 335 -5.00 18.62 -2.66
C ASP A 335 -4.06 18.16 -1.52
N GLY A 336 -3.66 19.06 -0.62
CA GLY A 336 -2.83 18.73 0.55
C GLY A 336 -3.33 17.52 1.37
N PRO A 337 -4.64 17.35 1.63
CA PRO A 337 -5.15 16.17 2.34
C PRO A 337 -4.81 14.82 1.67
N ASN A 338 -4.66 14.79 0.34
CA ASN A 338 -4.38 13.57 -0.41
C ASN A 338 -2.94 13.08 -0.19
N TYR A 339 -1.99 13.97 0.15
CA TYR A 339 -0.62 13.60 0.48
C TYR A 339 -0.58 12.47 1.50
N ARG A 340 -1.41 12.53 2.56
CA ARG A 340 -1.37 11.58 3.68
C ARG A 340 -1.38 10.11 3.24
N LEU A 341 -2.15 9.79 2.20
CA LEU A 341 -2.39 8.43 1.72
C LEU A 341 -1.84 8.18 0.31
N GLY A 342 -1.58 9.22 -0.48
CA GLY A 342 -1.11 9.05 -1.85
C GLY A 342 0.37 8.65 -1.96
N HIS A 343 0.80 8.55 -3.21
CA HIS A 343 2.11 8.04 -3.64
C HIS A 343 3.28 8.96 -3.32
N TRP A 344 3.05 10.23 -2.95
CA TRP A 344 4.09 11.20 -2.64
C TRP A 344 5.20 10.67 -1.74
N ILE A 345 6.46 10.86 -2.14
CA ILE A 345 7.65 10.46 -1.37
C ILE A 345 8.35 11.62 -0.67
N ASN A 346 7.95 12.87 -0.95
CA ASN A 346 8.44 14.06 -0.25
C ASN A 346 8.33 13.88 1.27
N GLY A 347 9.42 14.09 2.01
CA GLY A 347 9.43 13.91 3.46
C GLY A 347 9.40 12.47 3.98
N ARG A 348 9.34 11.45 3.11
CA ARG A 348 9.28 10.03 3.50
C ARG A 348 10.57 9.25 3.27
N LEU A 349 11.35 9.62 2.26
CA LEU A 349 12.56 8.87 1.87
C LEU A 349 13.63 8.79 2.98
N GLY A 350 13.70 9.79 3.87
CA GLY A 350 14.66 9.84 4.97
C GLY A 350 14.19 9.18 6.27
N LEU A 351 12.98 8.61 6.31
CA LEU A 351 12.47 8.00 7.53
C LEU A 351 13.20 6.70 7.86
N THR A 352 13.45 6.47 9.14
CA THR A 352 14.25 5.32 9.59
C THR A 352 13.36 4.12 9.89
N PRO A 353 13.66 2.92 9.34
CA PRO A 353 12.98 1.70 9.75
C PRO A 353 13.10 1.44 11.25
N ILE A 354 12.01 0.97 11.88
CA ILE A 354 12.03 0.65 13.31
C ILE A 354 13.06 -0.45 13.63
N ALA A 355 13.29 -1.38 12.70
CA ALA A 355 14.32 -2.41 12.82
C ALA A 355 15.72 -1.80 13.03
N ASP A 356 16.05 -0.75 12.28
CA ASP A 356 17.35 -0.07 12.36
C ASP A 356 17.50 0.69 13.69
N VAL A 357 16.44 1.38 14.14
CA VAL A 357 16.45 2.09 15.43
C VAL A 357 16.63 1.10 16.59
N VAL A 358 15.92 -0.03 16.58
CA VAL A 358 16.06 -1.07 17.61
C VAL A 358 17.45 -1.69 17.55
N ALA A 359 17.99 -1.93 16.36
CA ALA A 359 19.33 -2.47 16.18
C ALA A 359 20.40 -1.53 16.74
N GLU A 360 20.28 -0.22 16.49
CA GLU A 360 21.17 0.80 17.01
C GLU A 360 21.11 0.89 18.55
N LEU A 361 19.92 0.91 19.14
CA LEU A 361 19.76 0.94 20.61
C LEU A 361 20.34 -0.30 21.30
N CYS A 362 20.38 -1.43 20.59
CA CYS A 362 21.01 -2.66 21.07
C CYS A 362 22.50 -2.75 20.72
N GLY A 363 23.01 -1.84 19.88
CA GLY A 363 24.38 -1.77 19.41
C GLY A 363 25.34 -1.53 20.58
N GLY A 364 25.92 -2.60 21.10
CA GLY A 364 26.83 -2.54 22.26
C GLY A 364 26.47 -3.51 23.40
N LEU A 365 25.33 -4.21 23.31
CA LEU A 365 24.96 -5.21 24.32
C LEU A 365 25.83 -6.48 24.29
N GLY A 366 26.59 -6.71 23.22
CA GLY A 366 27.44 -7.90 23.07
C GLY A 366 26.65 -9.20 22.83
N VAL A 367 25.36 -9.11 22.49
CA VAL A 367 24.49 -10.25 22.19
C VAL A 367 23.97 -10.11 20.75
N PRO A 368 23.93 -11.19 19.96
CA PRO A 368 23.27 -11.16 18.65
C PRO A 368 21.80 -10.76 18.78
N ILE A 369 21.34 -9.91 17.87
CA ILE A 369 19.95 -9.45 17.82
C ILE A 369 19.32 -9.84 16.49
N ASP A 370 18.02 -10.09 16.51
CA ASP A 370 17.20 -10.35 15.34
C ASP A 370 16.02 -9.37 15.35
N VAL A 371 16.02 -8.47 14.36
CA VAL A 371 14.98 -7.45 14.16
C VAL A 371 14.23 -7.68 12.84
N GLY A 372 14.43 -8.83 12.19
CA GLY A 372 13.91 -9.10 10.84
C GLY A 372 12.39 -9.12 10.75
N GLY A 373 11.70 -9.34 11.88
CA GLY A 373 10.24 -9.29 11.96
C GLY A 373 9.67 -7.88 12.23
N LEU A 374 10.51 -6.88 12.49
CA LEU A 374 10.04 -5.52 12.79
C LEU A 374 9.83 -4.71 11.51
N HIS A 375 8.62 -4.18 11.35
CA HIS A 375 8.25 -3.33 10.23
C HIS A 375 7.57 -2.06 10.73
N GLY A 376 7.86 -0.94 10.09
CA GLY A 376 7.42 0.38 10.52
C GLY A 376 8.47 1.43 10.23
N LEU A 377 8.05 2.68 10.13
CA LEU A 377 8.95 3.82 9.99
C LEU A 377 8.81 4.75 11.20
N VAL A 378 9.96 5.19 11.71
CA VAL A 378 10.08 6.15 12.79
C VAL A 378 10.25 7.55 12.17
N GLU A 379 9.27 8.41 12.39
CA GLU A 379 9.31 9.81 11.90
C GLU A 379 10.31 10.66 12.70
N GLY A 380 10.50 10.34 13.98
CA GLY A 380 11.51 10.94 14.85
C GLY A 380 11.51 10.27 16.22
N TYR A 381 12.70 10.10 16.80
CA TYR A 381 12.87 9.53 18.13
C TYR A 381 14.07 10.18 18.82
N ALA A 382 13.86 10.74 20.01
CA ALA A 382 14.89 11.49 20.73
C ALA A 382 15.04 10.96 22.15
N ILE A 383 16.29 10.73 22.56
CA ILE A 383 16.67 10.37 23.92
C ILE A 383 17.32 11.59 24.55
N ALA A 384 16.59 12.28 25.43
CA ALA A 384 17.04 13.55 26.02
C ALA A 384 17.98 13.37 27.22
N GLU A 385 17.99 12.19 27.84
CA GLU A 385 18.77 11.89 29.03
C GLU A 385 19.34 10.47 28.99
N VAL A 386 20.40 10.24 29.77
CA VAL A 386 21.04 8.92 29.86
C VAL A 386 20.07 7.94 30.52
N GLN A 387 19.73 6.87 29.80
CA GLN A 387 18.81 5.84 30.27
C GLN A 387 19.24 4.46 29.76
N THR A 388 18.61 3.41 30.30
CA THR A 388 18.90 2.04 29.86
C THR A 388 18.35 1.77 28.44
N PRO A 389 18.97 0.88 27.65
CA PRO A 389 18.42 0.48 26.36
C PRO A 389 16.96 -0.01 26.44
N ARG A 390 16.61 -0.72 27.52
CA ARG A 390 15.22 -1.15 27.77
C ARG A 390 14.26 0.03 27.88
N ALA A 391 14.62 1.05 28.66
CA ALA A 391 13.80 2.25 28.83
C ALA A 391 13.63 3.01 27.51
N SER A 392 14.67 3.04 26.66
CA SER A 392 14.57 3.59 25.30
C SER A 392 13.69 2.74 24.37
N LEU A 393 13.69 1.42 24.53
CA LEU A 393 12.85 0.54 23.71
C LEU A 393 11.36 0.56 24.11
N ASP A 394 11.02 0.82 25.37
CA ASP A 394 9.63 0.80 25.86
C ASP A 394 8.64 1.68 25.07
N PRO A 395 8.91 2.97 24.75
CA PRO A 395 7.99 3.76 23.94
C PRO A 395 7.85 3.22 22.51
N LEU A 396 8.95 2.74 21.93
CA LEU A 396 8.93 2.13 20.60
C LEU A 396 8.09 0.84 20.60
N ARG A 397 8.24 0.03 21.64
CA ARG A 397 7.48 -1.21 21.84
C ARG A 397 5.98 -0.95 21.94
N ALA A 398 5.59 0.11 22.64
CA ALA A 398 4.20 0.53 22.78
C ALA A 398 3.61 1.06 21.46
N CYS A 399 4.38 1.86 20.69
CA CYS A 399 3.90 2.46 19.44
C CYS A 399 3.86 1.48 18.26
N PHE A 400 4.85 0.58 18.16
CA PHE A 400 5.00 -0.36 17.05
C PHE A 400 4.54 -1.78 17.39
N PHE A 401 4.02 -2.00 18.60
CA PHE A 401 3.42 -3.25 19.04
C PHE A 401 4.31 -4.48 18.80
N PHE A 402 5.53 -4.44 19.31
CA PHE A 402 6.44 -5.60 19.30
C PHE A 402 6.77 -6.06 20.72
N ASP A 403 7.52 -7.15 20.86
CA ASP A 403 8.20 -7.51 22.10
C ASP A 403 9.55 -8.15 21.80
N ALA A 404 10.35 -8.36 22.84
CA ALA A 404 11.66 -8.97 22.75
C ALA A 404 11.74 -10.24 23.61
N ALA A 405 12.27 -11.32 23.04
CA ALA A 405 12.52 -12.55 23.77
C ALA A 405 13.92 -13.08 23.47
N GLU A 406 14.53 -13.75 24.45
CA GLU A 406 15.69 -14.60 24.16
C GLU A 406 15.20 -15.88 23.47
N SER A 407 15.88 -16.26 22.40
CA SER A 407 15.65 -17.53 21.71
C SER A 407 16.96 -17.96 21.07
N ALA A 408 17.45 -19.16 21.38
CA ALA A 408 18.67 -19.72 20.78
C ALA A 408 19.91 -18.79 20.85
N GLY A 409 20.11 -18.12 21.98
CA GLY A 409 21.27 -17.27 22.25
C GLY A 409 21.24 -15.90 21.57
N ARG A 410 20.10 -15.49 21.01
CA ARG A 410 19.87 -14.16 20.41
C ARG A 410 18.65 -13.49 21.03
N LEU A 411 18.64 -12.16 21.02
CA LEU A 411 17.44 -11.38 21.33
C LEU A 411 16.62 -11.22 20.05
N VAL A 412 15.45 -11.84 20.01
CA VAL A 412 14.51 -11.76 18.88
C VAL A 412 13.45 -10.73 19.19
N PHE A 413 13.35 -9.72 18.34
CA PHE A 413 12.32 -8.70 18.37
C PHE A 413 11.25 -9.04 17.33
N ALA A 414 10.02 -9.23 17.80
CA ALA A 414 8.93 -9.71 16.96
C ALA A 414 7.63 -8.95 17.22
N PRO A 415 6.78 -8.76 16.21
CA PRO A 415 5.48 -8.12 16.38
C PRO A 415 4.59 -8.95 17.32
N LEU A 416 3.75 -8.26 18.09
CA LEU A 416 2.79 -8.87 18.99
C LEU A 416 1.70 -9.63 18.21
N ALA A 417 1.30 -9.10 17.06
CA ALA A 417 0.41 -9.77 16.13
C ALA A 417 1.20 -10.80 15.29
N ARG A 418 0.95 -12.09 15.52
CA ARG A 418 1.61 -13.19 14.82
C ARG A 418 0.69 -14.37 14.60
N ALA A 419 0.98 -15.17 13.58
CA ALA A 419 0.31 -16.45 13.37
C ALA A 419 0.48 -17.33 14.62
N PRO A 420 -0.55 -18.07 15.05
CA PRO A 420 -0.40 -19.05 16.13
C PRO A 420 0.66 -20.08 15.75
N ALA A 421 1.71 -20.20 16.57
CA ALA A 421 2.77 -21.18 16.34
C ALA A 421 2.28 -22.62 16.59
N MET A 422 1.31 -22.78 17.50
CA MET A 422 0.73 -24.06 17.88
C MET A 422 -0.65 -23.83 18.50
N GLN A 423 -1.57 -24.77 18.28
CA GLN A 423 -2.80 -24.86 19.05
C GLN A 423 -2.64 -25.97 20.08
N LEU A 424 -2.94 -25.64 21.33
CA LEU A 424 -2.90 -26.57 22.45
C LEU A 424 -4.32 -26.80 22.97
N THR A 425 -4.65 -28.06 23.19
CA THR A 425 -5.84 -28.52 23.90
C THR A 425 -5.51 -28.75 25.37
N ALA A 426 -6.53 -29.02 26.18
CA ALA A 426 -6.31 -29.38 27.58
C ALA A 426 -5.46 -30.64 27.74
N ASP A 427 -5.55 -31.58 26.79
CA ASP A 427 -4.81 -32.84 26.81
C ASP A 427 -3.32 -32.65 26.50
N ASP A 428 -2.93 -31.51 25.92
CA ASP A 428 -1.53 -31.16 25.63
C ASP A 428 -0.82 -30.50 26.84
N LEU A 429 -1.56 -30.18 27.90
CA LEU A 429 -1.01 -29.48 29.08
C LEU A 429 -0.41 -30.47 30.09
N VAL A 430 0.72 -30.11 30.67
CA VAL A 430 1.37 -30.91 31.72
C VAL A 430 1.04 -30.36 33.10
N ALA A 431 0.56 -31.24 34.00
CA ALA A 431 0.21 -30.87 35.37
C ALA A 431 1.42 -30.37 36.17
N ARG A 432 1.27 -29.20 36.81
CA ARG A 432 2.24 -28.66 37.79
C ARG A 432 1.78 -29.00 39.23
N GLY A 433 1.66 -30.28 39.57
CA GLY A 433 1.42 -30.74 40.95
C GLY A 433 0.27 -31.74 41.14
N SER A 434 0.11 -32.26 42.36
CA SER A 434 -0.82 -33.36 42.71
C SER A 434 -2.25 -32.93 43.09
N THR A 435 -2.57 -31.64 43.07
CA THR A 435 -3.88 -31.12 43.49
C THR A 435 -4.39 -30.01 42.57
N GLY A 436 -5.12 -30.41 41.53
CA GLY A 436 -6.26 -29.69 40.95
C GLY A 436 -6.02 -28.32 40.28
N GLY A 437 -5.98 -28.34 38.94
CA GLY A 437 -6.23 -27.21 38.05
C GLY A 437 -5.07 -26.90 37.10
N ASP A 438 -4.94 -27.69 36.03
CA ASP A 438 -3.79 -27.65 35.09
C ASP A 438 -3.75 -26.41 34.18
N TYR A 439 -4.77 -25.56 34.28
CA TYR A 439 -4.74 -24.20 33.77
C TYR A 439 -5.50 -23.27 34.72
N ARG A 440 -4.95 -22.06 34.95
CA ARG A 440 -5.60 -21.02 35.74
C ARG A 440 -5.83 -19.80 34.85
N ARG A 441 -7.09 -19.37 34.73
CA ARG A 441 -7.44 -18.10 34.11
C ARG A 441 -7.73 -17.08 35.21
N THR A 442 -6.87 -16.08 35.33
CA THR A 442 -7.09 -14.94 36.22
C THR A 442 -7.70 -13.80 35.41
N ARG A 443 -8.84 -13.27 35.86
CA ARG A 443 -9.38 -11.99 35.36
C ARG A 443 -8.89 -10.91 36.32
N GLY A 444 -8.21 -9.88 35.80
CA GLY A 444 -7.87 -8.71 36.61
C GLY A 444 -9.11 -7.98 37.10
N GLU A 445 -8.99 -7.24 38.20
CA GLU A 445 -10.09 -6.40 38.69
C GLU A 445 -10.45 -5.35 37.64
N GLU A 446 -11.75 -5.16 37.42
CA GLU A 446 -12.26 -4.22 36.41
C GLU A 446 -11.87 -2.77 36.72
N THR A 447 -11.74 -2.45 38.01
CA THR A 447 -11.24 -1.18 38.55
C THR A 447 -9.75 -0.93 38.29
N ALA A 448 -8.98 -1.95 37.90
CA ALA A 448 -7.57 -1.82 37.56
C ALA A 448 -7.34 -1.59 36.05
N LEU A 449 -8.39 -1.61 35.24
CA LEU A 449 -8.30 -1.26 33.82
C LEU A 449 -8.08 0.26 33.67
N PRO A 450 -7.26 0.71 32.72
CA PRO A 450 -7.08 2.13 32.47
C PRO A 450 -8.41 2.77 32.07
N GLY A 451 -8.88 3.75 32.84
CA GLY A 451 -10.13 4.46 32.55
C GLY A 451 -10.00 5.52 31.46
N VAL A 452 -8.78 6.02 31.20
CA VAL A 452 -8.46 6.95 30.12
C VAL A 452 -7.08 6.60 29.58
N VAL A 453 -6.94 6.61 28.26
CA VAL A 453 -5.63 6.56 27.58
C VAL A 453 -5.33 7.93 27.01
N ALA A 454 -4.25 8.54 27.49
CA ALA A 454 -3.71 9.79 26.98
C ALA A 454 -2.41 9.52 26.24
N LEU A 455 -2.29 10.01 25.00
CA LEU A 455 -1.07 9.98 24.22
C LEU A 455 -0.52 11.39 24.10
N THR A 456 0.71 11.59 24.56
CA THR A 456 1.46 12.84 24.31
C THR A 456 2.55 12.57 23.29
N TYR A 457 2.61 13.37 22.23
CA TYR A 457 3.55 13.21 21.14
C TYR A 457 4.00 14.56 20.57
N ILE A 458 5.12 14.55 19.85
CA ILE A 458 5.65 15.70 19.13
C ILE A 458 5.04 15.70 17.73
N ASP A 459 4.36 16.78 17.34
CA ASP A 459 3.73 16.89 16.02
C ASP A 459 4.65 17.64 15.03
N PRO A 460 5.29 16.95 14.07
CA PRO A 460 6.17 17.58 13.09
C PRO A 460 5.42 18.56 12.16
N HIS A 461 4.10 18.41 12.01
CA HIS A 461 3.28 19.30 11.20
C HIS A 461 2.89 20.59 11.93
N ARG A 462 3.02 20.63 13.25
CA ARG A 462 2.81 21.81 14.11
C ARG A 462 4.12 22.38 14.65
N GLY A 463 5.18 22.33 13.85
CA GLY A 463 6.49 22.89 14.23
C GLY A 463 7.10 22.17 15.44
N TYR A 464 6.88 20.86 15.56
CA TYR A 464 7.38 20.00 16.65
C TYR A 464 6.85 20.40 18.04
N GLN A 465 5.66 21.00 18.10
CA GLN A 465 4.98 21.24 19.36
C GLN A 465 4.49 19.93 19.98
N SER A 466 4.52 19.85 21.31
CA SER A 466 3.93 18.75 22.07
C SER A 466 2.40 18.85 22.00
N VAL A 467 1.75 17.74 21.66
CA VAL A 467 0.29 17.61 21.57
C VAL A 467 -0.13 16.42 22.43
N SER A 468 -1.22 16.58 23.19
CA SER A 468 -1.86 15.49 23.92
C SER A 468 -3.24 15.22 23.35
N VAL A 469 -3.56 13.95 23.14
CA VAL A 469 -4.89 13.49 22.74
C VAL A 469 -5.39 12.44 23.74
N GLU A 470 -6.66 12.51 24.07
CA GLU A 470 -7.33 11.62 25.00
C GLU A 470 -8.59 11.04 24.34
N ALA A 471 -8.85 9.77 24.58
CA ALA A 471 -10.13 9.16 24.24
C ALA A 471 -11.08 9.26 25.46
N PRO A 472 -12.33 9.73 25.30
CA PRO A 472 -13.26 9.83 26.43
C PRO A 472 -13.57 8.46 27.04
N ALA A 473 -13.42 8.35 28.36
CA ALA A 473 -13.71 7.15 29.14
C ALA A 473 -15.12 6.61 28.84
N GLY A 474 -15.22 5.31 28.58
CA GLY A 474 -16.46 4.61 28.26
C GLY A 474 -16.76 4.59 26.76
N LEU A 475 -16.60 5.71 26.06
CA LEU A 475 -16.73 5.75 24.59
C LEU A 475 -15.59 4.98 23.92
N ASP A 476 -14.38 5.12 24.44
CA ASP A 476 -13.20 4.37 24.02
C ASP A 476 -13.42 2.85 24.11
N TYR A 477 -13.96 2.37 25.23
CA TYR A 477 -14.28 0.97 25.46
C TYR A 477 -15.36 0.46 24.49
N ALA A 478 -16.47 1.18 24.35
CA ALA A 478 -17.56 0.79 23.46
C ALA A 478 -17.11 0.78 21.98
N LEU A 479 -16.32 1.77 21.58
CA LEU A 479 -15.76 1.86 20.24
C LEU A 479 -14.72 0.76 19.97
N PHE A 480 -13.85 0.47 20.94
CA PHE A 480 -12.87 -0.59 20.86
C PHE A 480 -13.53 -1.97 20.74
N ASP A 481 -14.50 -2.30 21.59
CA ASP A 481 -15.22 -3.58 21.50
C ASP A 481 -15.94 -3.71 20.15
N PHE A 482 -16.55 -2.62 19.66
CA PHE A 482 -17.16 -2.64 18.34
C PHE A 482 -16.12 -2.87 17.23
N ALA A 483 -14.97 -2.21 17.30
CA ALA A 483 -13.87 -2.38 16.34
C ALA A 483 -13.33 -3.81 16.32
N VAL A 484 -13.14 -4.43 17.49
CA VAL A 484 -12.67 -5.82 17.61
C VAL A 484 -13.66 -6.80 16.99
N ASN A 485 -14.96 -6.61 17.21
CA ASN A 485 -15.98 -7.56 16.79
C ASN A 485 -16.50 -7.32 15.36
N SER A 486 -16.31 -6.14 14.79
CA SER A 486 -16.92 -5.76 13.50
C SER A 486 -15.99 -5.05 12.53
N GLY A 487 -14.74 -4.81 12.93
CA GLY A 487 -13.73 -4.08 12.18
C GLY A 487 -13.69 -2.59 12.55
N PRO A 488 -12.50 -1.96 12.57
CA PRO A 488 -12.33 -0.57 12.98
C PRO A 488 -13.11 0.40 12.09
N THR A 489 -13.11 0.20 10.77
CA THR A 489 -13.84 1.06 9.83
C THR A 489 -15.33 1.09 10.14
N ARG A 490 -15.96 -0.06 10.41
CA ARG A 490 -17.40 -0.12 10.75
C ARG A 490 -17.70 0.53 12.10
N ALA A 491 -16.82 0.34 13.08
CA ALA A 491 -16.95 0.99 14.38
C ALA A 491 -16.88 2.53 14.26
N VAL A 492 -15.95 3.04 13.45
CA VAL A 492 -15.83 4.48 13.17
C VAL A 492 -17.03 5.01 12.39
N ILE A 493 -17.53 4.29 11.37
CA ILE A 493 -18.80 4.66 10.70
C ILE A 493 -19.94 4.71 11.71
N GLY A 494 -20.04 3.73 12.61
CA GLY A 494 -21.02 3.73 13.69
C GLY A 494 -20.93 4.98 14.57
N LEU A 495 -19.70 5.40 14.91
CA LEU A 495 -19.45 6.62 15.65
C LEU A 495 -19.81 7.88 14.86
N GLN A 496 -19.47 7.95 13.57
CA GLN A 496 -19.79 9.07 12.69
C GLN A 496 -21.29 9.26 12.54
N ARG A 497 -22.05 8.17 12.41
CA ARG A 497 -23.51 8.18 12.44
C ARG A 497 -24.06 8.67 13.78
N ALA A 498 -23.49 8.19 14.90
CA ALA A 498 -23.86 8.68 16.23
C ALA A 498 -23.56 10.19 16.39
N LEU A 499 -22.54 10.69 15.71
CA LEU A 499 -22.17 12.11 15.65
C LEU A 499 -22.94 12.91 14.59
N SER A 500 -23.75 12.25 13.75
CA SER A 500 -24.46 12.83 12.61
C SER A 500 -23.54 13.55 11.61
N ILE A 501 -22.39 12.94 11.31
CA ILE A 501 -21.42 13.42 10.30
C ILE A 501 -21.28 12.37 9.18
N ALA A 502 -20.55 12.71 8.11
CA ALA A 502 -20.37 11.82 6.97
C ALA A 502 -19.66 10.50 7.34
N ASP A 503 -20.15 9.40 6.75
CA ASP A 503 -19.67 8.03 6.95
C ASP A 503 -18.40 7.75 6.12
N ASP A 504 -17.27 8.39 6.45
CA ASP A 504 -16.00 8.13 5.75
C ASP A 504 -15.19 6.97 6.36
N GLY A 505 -15.63 6.46 7.52
CA GLY A 505 -15.01 5.37 8.28
C GLY A 505 -13.62 5.67 8.83
N ARG A 506 -13.20 6.94 8.85
CA ARG A 506 -11.90 7.41 9.31
C ARG A 506 -12.04 8.25 10.58
N LEU A 507 -11.27 7.92 11.61
CA LEU A 507 -11.19 8.73 12.82
C LEU A 507 -10.29 9.95 12.57
N GLY A 508 -10.74 10.85 11.69
CA GLY A 508 -10.01 12.01 11.22
C GLY A 508 -10.31 13.30 12.00
N PRO A 509 -9.70 14.44 11.61
CA PRO A 509 -9.90 15.72 12.29
C PRO A 509 -11.37 16.15 12.41
N VAL A 510 -12.21 15.84 11.42
CA VAL A 510 -13.66 16.15 11.47
C VAL A 510 -14.35 15.35 12.57
N THR A 511 -14.10 14.04 12.65
CA THR A 511 -14.68 13.17 13.69
C THR A 511 -14.17 13.55 15.07
N LEU A 512 -12.87 13.81 15.21
CA LEU A 512 -12.27 14.24 16.48
C LEU A 512 -12.79 15.61 16.94
N ALA A 513 -12.95 16.56 16.03
CA ALA A 513 -13.57 17.85 16.34
C ALA A 513 -15.05 17.69 16.74
N ALA A 514 -15.79 16.80 16.07
CA ALA A 514 -17.18 16.52 16.38
C ALA A 514 -17.37 15.83 17.74
N LEU A 515 -16.34 15.14 18.25
CA LEU A 515 -16.30 14.53 19.60
C LEU A 515 -16.10 15.57 20.71
N ALA A 516 -15.43 16.69 20.41
CA ALA A 516 -15.10 17.69 21.42
C ALA A 516 -16.38 18.28 22.06
N GLY A 517 -16.50 18.18 23.38
CA GLY A 517 -17.61 18.75 24.15
C GLY A 517 -18.96 18.05 24.00
N ARG A 518 -19.00 16.81 23.48
CA ARG A 518 -20.23 16.03 23.36
C ARG A 518 -20.63 15.29 24.64
N ASP A 519 -21.92 14.98 24.73
CA ASP A 519 -22.50 14.09 25.73
C ASP A 519 -22.04 12.63 25.49
N VAL A 520 -21.03 12.20 26.24
CA VAL A 520 -20.42 10.88 26.10
C VAL A 520 -21.44 9.75 26.40
N PRO A 521 -22.25 9.80 27.46
CA PRO A 521 -23.35 8.85 27.67
C PRO A 521 -24.31 8.74 26.48
N GLY A 522 -24.73 9.87 25.91
CA GLY A 522 -25.57 9.90 24.71
C GLY A 522 -24.91 9.22 23.52
N LEU A 523 -23.61 9.49 23.29
CA LEU A 523 -22.84 8.87 22.21
C LEU A 523 -22.65 7.36 22.39
N VAL A 524 -22.35 6.89 23.61
CA VAL A 524 -22.25 5.45 23.92
C VAL A 524 -23.58 4.76 23.62
N ASN A 525 -24.69 5.36 24.02
CA ASN A 525 -26.01 4.81 23.75
C ASN A 525 -26.28 4.71 22.25
N ALA A 526 -26.09 5.82 21.51
CA ALA A 526 -26.29 5.89 20.08
C ALA A 526 -25.39 4.90 19.31
N LEU A 527 -24.12 4.75 19.73
CA LEU A 527 -23.17 3.82 19.15
C LEU A 527 -23.63 2.37 19.32
N CYS A 528 -24.05 1.98 20.54
CA CYS A 528 -24.55 0.63 20.82
C CYS A 528 -25.88 0.35 20.10
N ASP A 529 -26.78 1.34 19.98
CA ASP A 529 -28.04 1.19 19.26
C ASP A 529 -27.80 1.03 17.75
N GLY A 530 -26.93 1.86 17.17
CA GLY A 530 -26.51 1.77 15.78
C GLY A 530 -25.82 0.43 15.47
N ARG A 531 -24.97 -0.05 16.38
CA ARG A 531 -24.33 -1.38 16.28
C ARG A 531 -25.35 -2.50 16.24
N LEU A 532 -26.43 -2.43 17.04
CA LEU A 532 -27.47 -3.47 17.08
C LEU A 532 -28.45 -3.41 15.92
N ALA A 533 -28.60 -2.26 15.24
CA ALA A 533 -29.51 -2.12 14.11
C ALA A 533 -29.16 -3.08 12.96
N PHE A 534 -27.87 -3.24 12.64
CA PHE A 534 -27.40 -4.15 11.58
C PHE A 534 -27.69 -5.63 11.87
N PRO A 535 -27.22 -6.24 12.98
CA PRO A 535 -27.46 -7.65 13.25
C PRO A 535 -28.96 -7.97 13.41
N ARG A 536 -29.79 -7.03 13.87
CA ARG A 536 -31.26 -7.19 13.92
C ARG A 536 -31.89 -7.40 12.55
N ALA A 537 -31.30 -6.86 11.50
CA ALA A 537 -31.77 -7.02 10.13
C ALA A 537 -31.32 -8.32 9.47
N LEU A 538 -30.45 -9.11 10.10
CA LEU A 538 -29.95 -10.36 9.53
C LEU A 538 -30.98 -11.48 9.69
N SER A 539 -31.11 -12.33 8.67
CA SER A 539 -31.95 -13.53 8.68
C SER A 539 -31.57 -14.52 9.80
N THR A 540 -30.36 -14.42 10.33
CA THR A 540 -29.84 -15.24 11.43
C THR A 540 -30.16 -14.69 12.83
N TRP A 541 -30.77 -13.50 12.93
CA TRP A 541 -31.15 -12.88 14.21
C TRP A 541 -32.02 -13.77 15.11
N PRO A 542 -33.02 -14.52 14.62
CA PRO A 542 -33.81 -15.42 15.48
C PRO A 542 -32.96 -16.47 16.21
N ARG A 543 -31.82 -16.86 15.63
CA ARG A 543 -30.89 -17.87 16.18
C ARG A 543 -29.87 -17.26 17.13
N PHE A 544 -29.22 -16.15 16.75
CA PHE A 544 -28.07 -15.59 17.49
C PHE A 544 -28.33 -14.25 18.19
N GLY A 545 -29.45 -13.59 17.87
CA GLY A 545 -29.75 -12.22 18.29
C GLY A 545 -29.84 -12.02 19.80
N ARG A 546 -30.27 -13.04 20.55
CA ARG A 546 -30.25 -12.98 22.03
C ARG A 546 -28.83 -12.85 22.58
N GLY A 547 -27.87 -13.57 21.99
CA GLY A 547 -26.46 -13.52 22.42
C GLY A 547 -25.80 -12.20 22.03
N TRP A 548 -26.00 -11.75 20.79
CA TRP A 548 -25.47 -10.47 20.33
C TRP A 548 -26.07 -9.28 21.08
N GLY A 549 -27.39 -9.28 21.30
CA GLY A 549 -28.10 -8.27 22.08
C GLY A 549 -27.55 -8.15 23.49
N ARG A 550 -27.40 -9.27 24.19
CA ARG A 550 -26.83 -9.28 25.55
C ARG A 550 -25.42 -8.69 25.60
N ARG A 551 -24.52 -9.09 24.70
CA ARG A 551 -23.13 -8.59 24.67
C ARG A 551 -23.07 -7.07 24.46
N VAL A 552 -23.86 -6.54 23.54
CA VAL A 552 -23.86 -5.09 23.29
C VAL A 552 -24.43 -4.33 24.49
N GLU A 553 -25.42 -4.90 25.18
CA GLU A 553 -25.97 -4.29 26.40
C GLU A 553 -24.99 -4.35 27.59
N GLU A 554 -24.26 -5.46 27.75
CA GLU A 554 -23.16 -5.57 28.72
C GLU A 554 -22.08 -4.50 28.45
N VAL A 555 -21.72 -4.30 27.18
CA VAL A 555 -20.78 -3.25 26.76
C VAL A 555 -21.33 -1.85 27.05
N ARG A 556 -22.61 -1.59 26.76
CA ARG A 556 -23.29 -0.32 27.06
C ARG A 556 -23.23 -0.01 28.56
N ALA A 557 -23.60 -0.98 29.40
CA ALA A 557 -23.60 -0.82 30.84
C ALA A 557 -22.18 -0.56 31.39
N ALA A 558 -21.18 -1.32 30.93
CA ALA A 558 -19.80 -1.14 31.33
C ALA A 558 -19.23 0.22 30.87
N ALA A 559 -19.51 0.63 29.63
CA ALA A 559 -19.10 1.93 29.10
C ALA A 559 -19.68 3.11 29.90
N LEU A 560 -20.97 3.06 30.24
CA LEU A 560 -21.62 4.09 31.05
C LEU A 560 -21.06 4.11 32.49
N ALA A 561 -20.76 2.94 33.06
CA ALA A 561 -20.14 2.85 34.37
C ALA A 561 -18.70 3.42 34.39
N LEU A 562 -17.91 3.15 33.35
CA LEU A 562 -16.57 3.72 33.17
C LEU A 562 -16.61 5.24 33.07
N HIS A 563 -17.58 5.80 32.33
CA HIS A 563 -17.76 7.24 32.22
C HIS A 563 -18.20 7.89 33.55
N ALA A 564 -19.07 7.22 34.31
CA ALA A 564 -19.60 7.72 35.58
C ALA A 564 -18.62 7.57 36.76
N ALA A 565 -17.54 6.77 36.60
CA ALA A 565 -16.54 6.60 37.63
C ALA A 565 -15.79 7.92 37.87
N PRO A 566 -15.61 8.36 39.14
CA PRO A 566 -14.84 9.56 39.42
C PRO A 566 -13.41 9.38 38.91
N ALA A 567 -12.89 10.38 38.19
CA ALA A 567 -11.49 10.41 37.80
C ALA A 567 -10.63 10.29 39.06
N SER A 568 -9.96 9.14 39.23
CA SER A 568 -8.99 9.01 40.30
C SER A 568 -7.82 9.93 39.98
N ALA A 569 -7.59 10.93 40.85
CA ALA A 569 -6.42 11.78 40.71
C ALA A 569 -5.17 10.87 40.72
N PRO A 570 -4.21 11.07 39.79
CA PRO A 570 -2.98 10.28 39.80
C PRO A 570 -2.27 10.49 41.14
N ALA A 571 -2.22 9.44 41.95
CA ALA A 571 -1.45 9.42 43.17
C ALA A 571 0.02 9.18 42.82
N CYS A 572 0.93 9.85 43.53
CA CYS A 572 2.36 9.61 43.38
C CYS A 572 2.68 8.12 43.66
N PRO A 573 3.30 7.36 42.73
CA PRO A 573 3.57 5.94 42.92
C PRO A 573 4.45 5.63 44.13
N THR A 574 5.22 6.62 44.58
CA THR A 574 6.18 6.49 45.68
C THR A 574 5.59 6.84 47.05
N CYS A 575 4.59 7.71 47.12
CA CYS A 575 4.10 8.22 48.41
C CYS A 575 2.57 8.27 48.57
N GLY A 576 1.80 7.85 47.57
CA GLY A 576 0.35 7.66 47.66
C GLY A 576 -0.48 8.94 47.83
N ARG A 577 0.13 10.13 47.82
CA ARG A 577 -0.60 11.41 47.91
C ARG A 577 -1.12 11.83 46.54
N ALA A 578 -2.34 12.39 46.54
CA ALA A 578 -2.92 13.03 45.35
C ALA A 578 -2.06 14.21 44.91
N ARG A 579 -1.77 14.34 43.61
CA ARG A 579 -1.15 15.55 43.06
C ARG A 579 -2.16 16.70 43.16
N ALA A 580 -1.77 17.79 43.83
CA ALA A 580 -2.58 19.01 43.83
C ALA A 580 -2.59 19.62 42.41
N ALA A 581 -3.74 20.20 42.04
CA ALA A 581 -4.03 20.76 40.72
C ALA A 581 -3.13 21.95 40.34
#